data_AF-A0AAN9GCY8-F1
#
_entry.id   AF-A0AAN9GCY8-F1
#
_cell.length_a   1.000
_cell.length_b   1.000
_cell.length_c   1.000
_cell.angle_alpha   90.00
_cell.angle_beta   90.00
_cell.angle_gamma   90.00
#
_symmetry.space_group_name_H-M   'P 1'
#
loop_
_entity.id
_entity.type
_entity.pdbx_description
1 polymer ?
#
loop_
_entity_poly.entity_id
_entity_poly.type
_entity_poly.pdbx_seq_one_letter_code
_entity_poly.pdbx_strand_id
1 'polypeptide(L)'
;MMLSRPFVTRITDLCLRARSSVAVSQKACLFCGRPNNQALDLEVPHQPQEDALIKQTDRPLPVITSRQLQFPSPYAEPKQAWLETLSTLEDQKLGLVDLHPDVFGIYPRVDVVHQNILWQRTYKRISYATTLSRSEMPGGGRKPWPQKGTGRARHGSVRSPIWHKGGSAMGPRGPQSYFYMLSAQLRALGLRSMLSIKFAQDDLHIVENLDIPMDDPQYLKELADVRFWGDSVLFVDDNDTLPRETAVALSEIPHFNALPVYGLNVYSMLKHHTLVLTVAAVEKIEERLLYVMHSTRRQKKVTYSYRTPTPFVRDPVIEQ
;
A
#
# COMPACT_ATOMS: atom_id res chain seq x y z
N MET A 1 -29.57 0.15 41.60
CA MET A 1 -29.48 -1.33 41.52
C MET A 1 -28.49 -1.64 40.40
N MET A 2 -27.19 -1.87 40.67
CA MET A 2 -26.60 -3.16 41.13
C MET A 2 -26.98 -4.30 40.16
N LEU A 3 -26.11 -5.05 39.47
CA LEU A 3 -24.68 -5.42 39.56
C LEU A 3 -24.24 -5.88 38.14
N SER A 4 -23.09 -5.55 37.56
CA SER A 4 -21.73 -6.08 37.75
C SER A 4 -21.60 -7.60 38.00
N ARG A 5 -20.83 -8.30 37.15
CA ARG A 5 -19.77 -9.24 37.59
C ARG A 5 -18.87 -9.74 36.44
N PRO A 6 -17.54 -9.71 36.61
CA PRO A 6 -16.53 -10.26 35.71
C PRO A 6 -16.11 -11.70 36.12
N PHE A 7 -15.47 -12.41 35.20
CA PHE A 7 -15.03 -13.80 35.38
C PHE A 7 -13.50 -13.87 35.37
N VAL A 8 -12.87 -13.98 36.56
CA VAL A 8 -11.48 -14.43 36.71
C VAL A 8 -11.32 -15.21 38.02
N THR A 9 -10.66 -16.36 37.95
CA THR A 9 -9.59 -16.88 38.82
C THR A 9 -9.74 -18.32 39.37
N ARG A 10 -8.57 -18.98 39.36
CA ARG A 10 -8.03 -20.03 40.25
C ARG A 10 -8.23 -21.49 39.87
N ILE A 11 -7.14 -22.12 39.45
CA ILE A 11 -6.65 -23.36 40.08
C ILE A 11 -5.12 -23.26 40.23
N THR A 12 -4.66 -23.06 41.46
CA THR A 12 -3.31 -23.39 41.94
C THR A 12 -3.51 -24.23 43.19
N ASP A 13 -2.98 -25.44 43.22
CA ASP A 13 -2.55 -26.14 44.44
C ASP A 13 -1.92 -27.48 44.06
N LEU A 14 -0.65 -27.67 44.47
CA LEU A 14 -0.15 -28.83 45.21
C LEU A 14 1.37 -28.92 45.09
N CYS A 15 2.04 -28.24 46.01
CA CYS A 15 3.40 -28.51 46.43
C CYS A 15 3.30 -29.25 47.77
N LEU A 16 3.88 -30.46 47.91
CA LEU A 16 4.42 -31.03 49.16
C LEU A 16 4.74 -32.53 48.99
N ARG A 17 6.02 -32.89 48.92
CA ARG A 17 6.56 -33.92 49.81
C ARG A 17 8.07 -33.81 49.94
N ALA A 18 8.50 -33.81 51.19
CA ALA A 18 9.83 -33.58 51.69
C ALA A 18 10.56 -34.89 52.03
N ARG A 19 11.83 -34.72 52.43
CA ARG A 19 12.70 -35.59 53.28
C ARG A 19 13.54 -36.60 52.50
N SER A 20 14.86 -36.39 52.35
CA SER A 20 15.97 -36.44 53.34
C SER A 20 16.38 -37.87 53.74
N SER A 21 17.60 -38.28 53.38
CA SER A 21 18.50 -39.00 54.29
C SER A 21 19.90 -39.13 53.69
N VAL A 22 20.86 -38.52 54.38
CA VAL A 22 22.29 -38.83 54.30
C VAL A 22 22.53 -40.16 55.05
N ALA A 23 23.35 -41.05 54.50
CA ALA A 23 23.96 -42.14 55.26
C ALA A 23 25.38 -42.41 54.76
N VAL A 24 26.32 -42.17 55.68
CA VAL A 24 27.73 -42.55 55.66
C VAL A 24 27.84 -44.01 56.10
N SER A 25 28.71 -44.82 55.48
CA SER A 25 29.55 -45.78 56.23
C SER A 25 30.61 -46.45 55.35
N GLN A 26 31.81 -46.49 55.92
CA GLN A 26 33.06 -47.08 55.47
C GLN A 26 33.01 -48.60 55.37
N LYS A 27 33.87 -49.18 54.52
CA LYS A 27 34.64 -50.40 54.86
C LYS A 27 35.89 -50.53 53.99
N ALA A 28 37.00 -50.74 54.67
CA ALA A 28 38.34 -50.91 54.15
C ALA A 28 38.57 -52.33 53.60
N CYS A 29 39.49 -52.46 52.64
CA CYS A 29 40.36 -53.62 52.49
C CYS A 29 41.75 -53.15 52.03
N LEU A 30 42.76 -53.52 52.82
CA LEU A 30 44.19 -53.41 52.55
C LEU A 30 44.62 -54.58 51.66
N PHE A 31 45.47 -54.36 50.64
CA PHE A 31 46.71 -55.13 50.41
C PHE A 31 47.54 -54.59 49.23
N CYS A 32 48.74 -54.11 49.58
CA CYS A 32 50.06 -54.09 48.90
C CYS A 32 50.24 -54.05 47.36
N GLY A 33 51.16 -53.17 46.93
CA GLY A 33 51.95 -53.32 45.68
C GLY A 33 52.49 -51.99 45.15
N ARG A 34 53.81 -51.85 45.03
CA ARG A 34 54.59 -50.63 44.69
C ARG A 34 54.50 -50.20 43.20
N PRO A 35 55.00 -49.00 42.83
CA PRO A 35 54.48 -48.16 41.75
C PRO A 35 55.16 -48.42 40.40
N ASN A 36 54.49 -48.05 39.31
CA ASN A 36 55.16 -47.74 38.04
C ASN A 36 54.41 -46.65 37.27
N ASN A 37 55.19 -45.69 36.81
CA ASN A 37 54.80 -44.53 36.01
C ASN A 37 54.11 -44.95 34.71
N GLN A 38 52.98 -44.32 34.39
CA GLN A 38 52.53 -44.10 33.02
C GLN A 38 51.57 -42.91 33.01
N ALA A 39 51.84 -41.97 32.11
CA ALA A 39 51.12 -40.73 31.89
C ALA A 39 49.64 -41.00 31.63
N LEU A 40 48.77 -40.26 32.32
CA LEU A 40 47.35 -40.17 32.01
C LEU A 40 47.03 -38.71 31.81
N ASP A 41 46.52 -38.43 30.61
CA ASP A 41 46.15 -37.13 30.11
C ASP A 41 45.20 -36.42 31.07
N LEU A 42 45.52 -35.16 31.37
CA LEU A 42 44.62 -34.26 32.08
C LEU A 42 43.48 -33.89 31.13
N GLU A 43 42.45 -34.74 31.07
CA GLU A 43 41.15 -34.35 30.55
C GLU A 43 40.59 -33.25 31.46
N VAL A 44 40.67 -32.01 30.96
CA VAL A 44 39.92 -30.88 31.51
C VAL A 44 38.44 -31.23 31.37
N PRO A 45 37.65 -31.31 32.46
CA PRO A 45 36.22 -31.54 32.33
C PRO A 45 35.59 -30.30 31.70
N HIS A 46 35.24 -30.39 30.41
CA HIS A 46 34.34 -29.45 29.78
C HIS A 46 33.01 -29.48 30.53
N GLN A 47 32.74 -28.43 31.31
CA GLN A 47 31.46 -28.24 31.95
C GLN A 47 30.41 -27.96 30.86
N PRO A 48 29.37 -28.81 30.69
CA PRO A 48 28.35 -28.60 29.66
C PRO A 48 27.29 -27.57 30.11
N GLN A 49 27.63 -26.67 31.03
CA GLN A 49 26.67 -25.75 31.66
C GLN A 49 26.77 -24.30 31.18
N GLU A 50 27.87 -23.91 30.52
CA GLU A 50 28.02 -22.55 29.98
C GLU A 50 27.43 -22.43 28.55
N ASP A 51 27.45 -23.51 27.76
CA ASP A 51 26.88 -23.53 26.40
C ASP A 51 25.34 -23.46 26.36
N ALA A 52 24.68 -23.75 27.50
CA ALA A 52 23.23 -23.67 27.62
C ALA A 52 22.73 -22.23 27.89
N LEU A 53 23.59 -21.33 28.35
CA LEU A 53 23.24 -19.93 28.63
C LEU A 53 23.40 -19.02 27.40
N ILE A 54 24.16 -19.47 26.39
CA ILE A 54 24.47 -18.69 25.17
C ILE A 54 23.36 -18.80 24.10
N LYS A 55 22.41 -19.74 24.24
CA LYS A 55 21.32 -19.92 23.25
C LYS A 55 20.11 -18.99 23.44
N GLN A 56 20.20 -18.01 24.34
CA GLN A 56 19.15 -17.00 24.54
C GLN A 56 19.48 -15.64 23.92
N THR A 57 20.67 -15.46 23.32
CA THR A 57 21.19 -14.15 22.89
C THR A 57 21.17 -13.87 21.39
N ASP A 58 20.53 -14.70 20.56
CA ASP A 58 20.40 -14.44 19.12
C ASP A 58 19.04 -13.81 18.76
N ARG A 59 18.48 -12.97 19.63
CA ARG A 59 17.42 -12.06 19.18
C ARG A 59 18.12 -10.92 18.43
N PRO A 60 17.91 -10.76 17.10
CA PRO A 60 18.48 -9.62 16.41
C PRO A 60 18.05 -8.34 17.13
N LEU A 61 18.99 -7.43 17.34
CA LEU A 61 18.70 -6.14 17.99
C LEU A 61 17.55 -5.46 17.26
N PRO A 62 16.61 -4.83 17.98
CA PRO A 62 15.49 -4.17 17.34
C PRO A 62 16.01 -3.08 16.39
N VAL A 63 15.51 -3.08 15.17
CA VAL A 63 15.91 -2.12 14.13
C VAL A 63 15.24 -0.79 14.44
N ILE A 64 15.93 0.08 15.18
CA ILE A 64 15.50 1.46 15.39
C ILE A 64 16.08 2.29 14.25
N THR A 65 15.28 2.54 13.20
CA THR A 65 15.72 3.37 12.08
C THR A 65 15.44 4.84 12.38
N SER A 66 16.36 5.52 13.06
CA SER A 66 16.35 6.99 13.11
C SER A 66 16.72 7.52 11.73
N ARG A 67 15.73 7.89 10.93
CA ARG A 67 15.94 8.38 9.55
C ARG A 67 16.32 9.85 9.53
N GLN A 68 17.16 10.24 8.57
CA GLN A 68 17.39 11.64 8.27
C GLN A 68 16.20 12.16 7.43
N LEU A 69 15.22 12.75 8.11
CA LEU A 69 14.06 13.33 7.46
C LEU A 69 14.42 14.60 6.69
N GLN A 70 13.99 14.69 5.43
CA GLN A 70 14.13 15.90 4.63
C GLN A 70 13.15 16.97 5.13
N PHE A 71 13.59 18.22 5.27
CA PHE A 71 12.76 19.35 5.71
C PHE A 71 12.03 19.13 7.06
N PRO A 72 12.75 18.84 8.17
CA PRO A 72 12.11 18.60 9.45
C PRO A 72 11.31 19.83 9.89
N SER A 73 10.06 19.60 10.31
CA SER A 73 9.23 20.64 10.90
C SER A 73 9.75 21.01 12.28
N PRO A 74 10.00 22.30 12.59
CA PRO A 74 10.49 22.70 13.91
C PRO A 74 9.44 22.57 15.02
N TYR A 75 8.16 22.37 14.66
CA TYR A 75 7.04 22.35 15.60
C TYR A 75 6.38 20.98 15.74
N ALA A 76 6.69 20.03 14.86
CA ALA A 76 6.06 18.72 14.84
C ALA A 76 7.11 17.62 14.96
N GLU A 77 6.93 16.77 15.96
CA GLU A 77 7.76 15.58 16.14
C GLU A 77 7.40 14.50 15.11
N PRO A 78 8.37 13.68 14.67
CA PRO A 78 8.11 12.57 13.77
C PRO A 78 7.14 11.56 14.37
N LYS A 79 6.35 10.91 13.52
CA LYS A 79 5.46 9.83 13.94
C LYS A 79 6.23 8.52 13.92
N GLN A 80 5.89 7.60 14.80
CA GLN A 80 6.55 6.29 14.86
C GLN A 80 5.59 5.20 14.43
N ALA A 81 6.08 4.24 13.67
CA ALA A 81 5.35 3.05 13.25
C ALA A 81 6.20 1.81 13.48
N TRP A 82 5.53 0.68 13.72
CA TRP A 82 6.20 -0.61 13.89
C TRP A 82 6.76 -1.09 12.55
N LEU A 83 7.96 -1.68 12.60
CA LEU A 83 8.54 -2.43 11.49
C LEU A 83 8.20 -3.90 11.63
N GLU A 84 7.50 -4.43 10.64
CA GLU A 84 7.07 -5.82 10.58
C GLU A 84 7.83 -6.60 9.47
N THR A 85 7.76 -7.93 9.53
CA THR A 85 8.25 -8.84 8.48
C THR A 85 7.10 -9.65 7.92
N LEU A 86 7.16 -10.09 6.65
CA LEU A 86 6.20 -11.02 6.05
C LEU A 86 6.66 -12.49 6.09
N SER A 87 7.84 -12.76 6.63
CA SER A 87 8.44 -14.10 6.69
C SER A 87 7.74 -15.06 7.66
N THR A 88 7.13 -14.52 8.72
CA THR A 88 6.50 -15.27 9.81
C THR A 88 5.00 -14.98 9.83
N LEU A 89 4.17 -15.96 10.17
CA LEU A 89 2.72 -15.76 10.27
C LEU A 89 2.35 -14.82 11.43
N GLU A 90 3.00 -15.01 12.58
CA GLU A 90 2.83 -14.19 13.77
C GLU A 90 3.33 -12.75 13.54
N ASP A 91 2.69 -11.79 14.22
CA ASP A 91 3.10 -10.39 14.21
C ASP A 91 4.43 -10.20 14.96
N GLN A 92 5.53 -10.32 14.23
CA GLN A 92 6.88 -10.08 14.75
C GLN A 92 7.31 -8.64 14.49
N LYS A 93 7.41 -7.88 15.58
CA LYS A 93 7.89 -6.49 15.59
C LYS A 93 9.41 -6.47 15.58
N LEU A 94 10.00 -6.19 14.42
CA LEU A 94 11.44 -6.08 14.24
C LEU A 94 12.01 -4.78 14.83
N GLY A 95 11.22 -3.70 14.83
CA GLY A 95 11.74 -2.41 15.22
C GLY A 95 10.74 -1.26 15.10
N LEU A 96 11.27 -0.03 15.13
CA LEU A 96 10.53 1.21 15.03
C LEU A 96 11.09 2.07 13.90
N VAL A 97 10.19 2.64 13.11
CA VAL A 97 10.49 3.52 11.99
C VAL A 97 9.91 4.90 12.26
N ASP A 98 10.76 5.92 12.13
CA ASP A 98 10.34 7.32 12.17
C ASP A 98 9.77 7.77 10.80
N LEU A 99 8.61 8.41 10.85
CA LEU A 99 7.82 8.92 9.72
C LEU A 99 7.72 10.44 9.76
N HIS A 100 7.72 11.07 8.59
CA HIS A 100 7.63 12.52 8.48
C HIS A 100 6.26 13.05 8.93
N PRO A 101 6.19 14.01 9.87
CA PRO A 101 4.92 14.48 10.43
C PRO A 101 4.05 15.19 9.41
N ASP A 102 4.64 15.91 8.44
CA ASP A 102 3.84 16.55 7.39
C ASP A 102 3.20 15.56 6.42
N VAL A 103 3.70 14.33 6.29
CA VAL A 103 3.14 13.33 5.35
C VAL A 103 2.10 12.47 6.05
N PHE A 104 2.43 11.93 7.22
CA PHE A 104 1.61 10.96 7.96
C PHE A 104 0.88 11.55 9.16
N GLY A 105 1.19 12.79 9.56
CA GLY A 105 0.61 13.48 10.72
C GLY A 105 -0.15 14.75 10.37
N ILE A 106 -0.57 14.95 9.11
CA ILE A 106 -1.39 16.10 8.73
C ILE A 106 -2.83 15.94 9.22
N TYR A 107 -3.50 17.05 9.54
CA TYR A 107 -4.93 17.04 9.82
C TYR A 107 -5.72 16.47 8.63
N PRO A 108 -6.48 15.38 8.81
CA PRO A 108 -7.10 14.65 7.71
C PRO A 108 -8.23 15.47 7.07
N ARG A 109 -8.05 15.83 5.79
CA ARG A 109 -9.02 16.59 4.99
C ARG A 109 -9.86 15.69 4.08
N VAL A 110 -11.01 15.25 4.59
CA VAL A 110 -11.96 14.38 3.87
C VAL A 110 -12.51 15.04 2.60
N ASP A 111 -12.66 16.36 2.59
CA ASP A 111 -13.11 17.13 1.43
C ASP A 111 -12.14 17.01 0.25
N VAL A 112 -10.83 17.10 0.50
CA VAL A 112 -9.79 16.97 -0.53
C VAL A 112 -9.67 15.53 -1.01
N VAL A 113 -9.83 14.56 -0.11
CA VAL A 113 -9.90 13.13 -0.46
C VAL A 113 -11.05 12.87 -1.43
N HIS A 114 -12.25 13.37 -1.11
CA HIS A 114 -13.43 13.24 -1.96
C HIS A 114 -13.22 13.88 -3.35
N GLN A 115 -12.65 15.10 -3.42
CA GLN A 115 -12.33 15.75 -4.69
C GLN A 115 -11.35 14.94 -5.55
N ASN A 116 -10.34 14.33 -4.93
CA ASN A 116 -9.37 13.48 -5.62
C ASN A 116 -10.03 12.22 -6.19
N ILE A 117 -10.91 11.58 -5.42
CA ILE A 117 -11.63 10.38 -5.86
C ILE A 117 -12.56 10.69 -7.03
N LEU A 118 -13.34 11.77 -6.93
CA LEU A 118 -14.20 12.21 -8.02
C LEU A 118 -13.37 12.48 -9.28
N TRP A 119 -12.28 13.24 -9.13
CA TRP A 119 -11.36 13.51 -10.23
C TRP A 119 -10.85 12.22 -10.87
N GLN A 120 -10.35 11.26 -10.07
CA GLN A 120 -9.83 9.98 -10.55
C GLN A 120 -10.87 9.15 -11.32
N ARG A 121 -12.15 9.21 -10.91
CA ARG A 121 -13.25 8.51 -11.60
C ARG A 121 -13.68 9.20 -12.88
N THR A 122 -13.69 10.53 -12.92
CA THR A 122 -14.24 11.31 -14.05
C THR A 122 -13.22 11.55 -15.14
N TYR A 123 -11.94 11.78 -14.82
CA TYR A 123 -10.97 12.23 -15.83
C TYR A 123 -10.69 11.19 -16.93
N LYS A 124 -10.84 9.89 -16.62
CA LYS A 124 -10.72 8.78 -17.56
C LYS A 124 -12.01 8.47 -18.31
N ARG A 125 -13.14 9.09 -17.93
CA ARG A 125 -14.46 8.73 -18.43
C ARG A 125 -14.71 9.36 -19.80
N ILE A 126 -15.06 8.50 -20.75
CA ILE A 126 -15.57 8.87 -22.08
C ILE A 126 -16.94 8.22 -22.23
N SER A 127 -17.96 9.01 -22.55
CA SER A 127 -19.29 8.49 -22.86
C SER A 127 -19.48 8.38 -24.36
N TYR A 128 -19.74 7.17 -24.86
CA TYR A 128 -20.04 6.90 -26.27
C TYR A 128 -21.54 6.90 -26.57
N ALA A 129 -22.38 7.31 -25.61
CA ALA A 129 -23.82 7.36 -25.80
C ALA A 129 -24.15 8.42 -26.85
N THR A 130 -24.82 8.02 -27.92
CA THR A 130 -25.22 8.92 -28.99
C THR A 130 -26.67 8.67 -29.37
N THR A 131 -27.38 9.75 -29.63
CA THR A 131 -28.74 9.71 -30.17
C THR A 131 -28.80 10.55 -31.43
N LEU A 132 -29.55 10.04 -32.42
CA LEU A 132 -29.73 10.73 -33.68
C LEU A 132 -30.65 11.93 -33.49
N SER A 133 -30.16 13.10 -33.89
CA SER A 133 -30.98 14.30 -33.97
C SER A 133 -31.98 14.17 -35.14
N ARG A 134 -33.04 14.99 -35.14
CA ARG A 134 -34.03 15.01 -36.23
C ARG A 134 -33.43 15.23 -37.62
N SER A 135 -32.27 15.87 -37.71
CA SER A 135 -31.54 16.15 -38.95
C SER A 135 -30.65 15.00 -39.41
N GLU A 136 -30.23 14.13 -38.49
CA GLU A 136 -29.40 12.96 -38.80
C GLU A 136 -30.24 11.72 -39.14
N MET A 137 -31.52 11.72 -38.75
CA MET A 137 -32.41 10.61 -39.08
C MET A 137 -32.66 10.52 -40.59
N PRO A 138 -32.67 9.32 -41.17
CA PRO A 138 -32.86 9.14 -42.61
C PRO A 138 -34.26 9.59 -43.06
N GLY A 139 -34.36 10.40 -44.11
CA GLY A 139 -35.62 10.87 -44.69
C GLY A 139 -36.20 12.11 -44.00
N GLY A 140 -37.52 12.33 -44.13
CA GLY A 140 -38.18 13.48 -43.47
C GLY A 140 -38.02 14.84 -44.17
N GLY A 141 -37.52 14.88 -45.41
CA GLY A 141 -37.38 16.11 -46.20
C GLY A 141 -38.69 16.62 -46.81
N ARG A 142 -39.70 15.76 -47.00
CA ARG A 142 -41.02 16.16 -47.52
C ARG A 142 -41.99 16.50 -46.39
N LYS A 143 -42.71 17.62 -46.55
CA LYS A 143 -43.81 18.00 -45.65
C LYS A 143 -44.94 16.95 -45.72
N PRO A 144 -45.48 16.46 -44.58
CA PRO A 144 -46.50 15.41 -44.59
C PRO A 144 -47.82 15.81 -45.29
N TRP A 145 -48.27 17.05 -45.10
CA TRP A 145 -49.48 17.62 -45.71
C TRP A 145 -49.38 19.16 -45.82
N PRO A 146 -50.20 19.82 -46.66
CA PRO A 146 -50.22 21.28 -46.76
C PRO A 146 -50.54 21.97 -45.41
N GLN A 147 -50.11 23.22 -45.27
CA GLN A 147 -50.21 23.98 -44.01
C GLN A 147 -51.66 24.17 -43.51
N LYS A 148 -52.62 24.17 -44.43
CA LYS A 148 -54.05 24.42 -44.20
C LYS A 148 -54.88 23.46 -45.07
N GLY A 149 -56.15 23.26 -44.72
CA GLY A 149 -57.12 22.48 -45.52
C GLY A 149 -57.41 21.06 -45.01
N THR A 150 -56.52 20.45 -44.22
CA THR A 150 -56.67 19.05 -43.77
C THR A 150 -57.35 18.86 -42.42
N GLY A 151 -57.54 19.92 -41.63
CA GLY A 151 -58.10 19.84 -40.26
C GLY A 151 -57.17 19.18 -39.22
N ARG A 152 -55.96 18.76 -39.59
CA ARG A 152 -54.97 18.12 -38.70
C ARG A 152 -53.99 19.15 -38.11
N ALA A 153 -53.27 18.75 -37.05
CA ALA A 153 -52.16 19.53 -36.51
C ALA A 153 -51.10 19.85 -37.59
N ARG A 154 -50.40 20.98 -37.44
CA ARG A 154 -49.41 21.44 -38.43
C ARG A 154 -48.06 20.76 -38.17
N HIS A 155 -47.53 20.06 -39.16
CA HIS A 155 -46.20 19.45 -39.08
C HIS A 155 -45.32 19.80 -40.28
N GLY A 156 -44.04 20.01 -40.02
CA GLY A 156 -43.03 20.30 -41.05
C GLY A 156 -42.30 19.06 -41.56
N SER A 157 -42.11 18.04 -40.71
CA SER A 157 -41.39 16.81 -41.05
C SER A 157 -41.91 15.66 -40.19
N VAL A 158 -41.89 14.44 -40.72
CA VAL A 158 -42.19 13.20 -39.98
C VAL A 158 -41.08 12.78 -39.00
N ARG A 159 -39.89 13.40 -39.08
CA ARG A 159 -38.75 13.09 -38.19
C ARG A 159 -38.66 13.99 -36.96
N SER A 160 -39.65 14.85 -36.72
CA SER A 160 -39.62 15.69 -35.52
C SER A 160 -39.79 14.86 -34.24
N PRO A 161 -39.28 15.30 -33.08
CA PRO A 161 -39.33 14.53 -31.83
C PRO A 161 -40.74 14.17 -31.33
N ILE A 162 -41.76 14.86 -31.83
CA ILE A 162 -43.17 14.62 -31.49
C ILE A 162 -43.69 13.35 -32.18
N TRP A 163 -43.10 12.97 -33.32
CA TRP A 163 -43.50 11.78 -34.06
C TRP A 163 -42.88 10.52 -33.47
N HIS A 164 -43.61 9.42 -33.54
CA HIS A 164 -43.08 8.09 -33.22
C HIS A 164 -41.89 7.77 -34.15
N LYS A 165 -40.77 7.32 -33.56
CA LYS A 165 -39.47 7.13 -34.27
C LYS A 165 -38.94 8.41 -34.93
N GLY A 166 -39.32 9.57 -34.39
CA GLY A 166 -38.68 10.86 -34.66
C GLY A 166 -37.34 11.00 -33.92
N GLY A 167 -36.57 12.02 -34.27
CA GLY A 167 -35.25 12.23 -33.67
C GLY A 167 -35.35 12.69 -32.23
N SER A 168 -34.33 12.41 -31.41
CA SER A 168 -34.31 12.90 -30.03
C SER A 168 -34.11 14.42 -30.00
N ALA A 169 -34.89 15.12 -29.18
CA ALA A 169 -34.74 16.57 -28.98
C ALA A 169 -33.54 16.89 -28.07
N MET A 170 -33.52 16.28 -26.90
CA MET A 170 -32.46 16.40 -25.90
C MET A 170 -32.00 14.98 -25.57
N GLY A 171 -30.91 14.57 -26.21
CA GLY A 171 -30.28 13.27 -25.97
C GLY A 171 -28.76 13.41 -25.99
N PRO A 172 -28.04 12.38 -25.54
CA PRO A 172 -26.59 12.42 -25.51
C PRO A 172 -26.03 12.58 -26.93
N ARG A 173 -25.02 13.43 -27.05
CA ARG A 173 -24.40 13.84 -28.31
C ARG A 173 -22.93 13.43 -28.33
N GLY A 174 -22.62 12.47 -29.21
CA GLY A 174 -21.26 12.09 -29.58
C GLY A 174 -20.39 11.60 -28.43
N PRO A 175 -19.14 11.18 -28.71
CA PRO A 175 -18.20 10.85 -27.66
C PRO A 175 -17.95 12.11 -26.80
N GLN A 176 -18.47 12.11 -25.57
CA GLN A 176 -18.28 13.20 -24.63
C GLN A 176 -17.19 12.84 -23.62
N SER A 177 -16.14 13.65 -23.56
CA SER A 177 -15.08 13.53 -22.55
C SER A 177 -15.44 14.34 -21.30
N TYR A 178 -15.11 13.78 -20.12
CA TYR A 178 -15.28 14.42 -18.81
C TYR A 178 -13.93 14.83 -18.21
N PHE A 179 -12.96 15.10 -19.08
CA PHE A 179 -11.58 15.36 -18.69
C PHE A 179 -11.43 16.73 -18.03
N TYR A 180 -10.87 16.75 -16.82
CA TYR A 180 -10.34 17.94 -16.18
C TYR A 180 -9.13 17.56 -15.31
N MET A 181 -8.24 18.52 -15.07
CA MET A 181 -7.04 18.30 -14.27
C MET A 181 -7.13 19.02 -12.93
N LEU A 182 -6.98 18.25 -11.85
CA LEU A 182 -6.85 18.79 -10.51
C LEU A 182 -5.42 19.35 -10.30
N SER A 183 -5.30 20.44 -9.53
CA SER A 183 -4.00 21.05 -9.25
C SER A 183 -3.05 20.04 -8.61
N ALA A 184 -1.75 20.14 -8.91
CA ALA A 184 -0.77 19.19 -8.40
C ALA A 184 -0.70 19.20 -6.86
N GLN A 185 -0.83 20.39 -6.25
CA GLN A 185 -0.85 20.55 -4.80
C GLN A 185 -2.08 19.91 -4.14
N LEU A 186 -3.27 20.04 -4.75
CA LEU A 186 -4.47 19.36 -4.22
C LEU A 186 -4.38 17.83 -4.35
N ARG A 187 -3.73 17.33 -5.40
CA ARG A 187 -3.47 15.89 -5.56
C ARG A 187 -2.51 15.37 -4.50
N ALA A 188 -1.40 16.07 -4.27
CA ALA A 188 -0.44 15.72 -3.22
C ALA A 188 -1.07 15.82 -1.81
N LEU A 189 -1.88 16.85 -1.55
CA LEU A 189 -2.60 17.01 -0.29
C LEU A 189 -3.60 15.86 -0.05
N GLY A 190 -4.27 15.39 -1.11
CA GLY A 190 -5.16 14.23 -1.03
C GLY A 190 -4.43 12.94 -0.66
N LEU A 191 -3.25 12.70 -1.25
CA LEU A 191 -2.40 11.56 -0.89
C LEU A 191 -1.94 11.63 0.58
N ARG A 192 -1.40 12.78 1.02
CA ARG A 192 -0.98 13.00 2.42
C ARG A 192 -2.14 12.80 3.40
N SER A 193 -3.30 13.37 3.08
CA SER A 193 -4.50 13.22 3.92
C SER A 193 -4.93 11.76 4.03
N MET A 194 -4.89 10.99 2.94
CA MET A 194 -5.20 9.55 3.00
C MET A 194 -4.19 8.75 3.80
N LEU A 195 -2.88 9.01 3.63
CA LEU A 195 -1.84 8.33 4.39
C LEU A 195 -1.98 8.62 5.89
N SER A 196 -2.29 9.87 6.24
CA SER A 196 -2.56 10.26 7.63
C SER A 196 -3.83 9.62 8.19
N ILE A 197 -4.89 9.47 7.37
CA ILE A 197 -6.10 8.74 7.77
C ILE A 197 -5.77 7.27 8.05
N LYS A 198 -5.07 6.59 7.13
CA LYS A 198 -4.68 5.18 7.30
C LYS A 198 -3.81 4.97 8.53
N PHE A 199 -2.85 5.86 8.75
CA PHE A 199 -2.04 5.82 9.96
C PHE A 199 -2.85 6.07 11.23
N ALA A 200 -3.75 7.05 11.25
CA ALA A 200 -4.59 7.34 12.42
C ALA A 200 -5.66 6.29 12.72
N GLN A 201 -5.98 5.43 11.74
CA GLN A 201 -6.92 4.31 11.87
C GLN A 201 -6.25 2.98 12.22
N ASP A 202 -4.92 2.97 12.40
CA ASP A 202 -4.11 1.77 12.58
C ASP A 202 -4.18 0.79 11.37
N ASP A 203 -4.57 1.28 10.19
CA ASP A 203 -4.68 0.50 8.94
C ASP A 203 -3.36 0.48 8.12
N LEU A 204 -2.33 1.21 8.59
CA LEU A 204 -1.05 1.36 7.91
C LEU A 204 0.01 0.48 8.57
N HIS A 205 0.54 -0.48 7.82
CA HIS A 205 1.63 -1.36 8.26
C HIS A 205 2.90 -1.10 7.46
N ILE A 206 4.04 -1.05 8.13
CA ILE A 206 5.35 -0.89 7.50
C ILE A 206 6.10 -2.20 7.61
N VAL A 207 6.56 -2.68 6.46
CA VAL A 207 7.28 -3.93 6.33
C VAL A 207 8.70 -3.65 5.84
N GLU A 208 9.66 -4.47 6.26
CA GLU A 208 11.03 -4.37 5.76
C GLU A 208 11.10 -4.68 4.26
N ASN A 209 10.74 -5.91 3.88
CA ASN A 209 10.72 -6.41 2.50
C ASN A 209 9.44 -7.23 2.22
N LEU A 210 9.02 -7.29 0.96
CA LEU A 210 7.85 -8.09 0.54
C LEU A 210 8.16 -9.57 0.30
N ASP A 211 9.23 -10.10 0.89
CA ASP A 211 9.62 -11.50 0.72
C ASP A 211 8.77 -12.40 1.61
N ILE A 212 8.14 -13.38 0.98
CA ILE A 212 7.32 -14.43 1.61
C ILE A 212 8.14 -15.72 1.53
N PRO A 213 7.99 -16.69 2.47
CA PRO A 213 8.76 -17.94 2.44
C PRO A 213 8.17 -19.02 1.53
N MET A 214 6.93 -18.85 1.07
CA MET A 214 6.20 -19.82 0.27
C MET A 214 5.37 -19.09 -0.80
N ASP A 215 5.28 -19.68 -1.99
CA ASP A 215 4.45 -19.21 -3.12
C ASP A 215 2.93 -19.36 -2.87
N ASP A 216 2.52 -19.94 -1.73
CA ASP A 216 1.15 -20.34 -1.47
C ASP A 216 0.24 -19.13 -1.14
N PRO A 217 -0.89 -18.94 -1.85
CA PRO A 217 -1.83 -17.84 -1.56
C PRO A 217 -2.50 -18.00 -0.19
N GLN A 218 -2.60 -19.22 0.30
CA GLN A 218 -3.23 -19.53 1.58
C GLN A 218 -2.42 -18.93 2.73
N TYR A 219 -1.09 -18.90 2.60
CA TYR A 219 -0.20 -18.26 3.56
C TYR A 219 -0.53 -16.78 3.74
N LEU A 220 -0.73 -16.03 2.65
CA LEU A 220 -1.08 -14.61 2.71
C LEU A 220 -2.43 -14.36 3.36
N LYS A 221 -3.42 -15.22 3.12
CA LYS A 221 -4.74 -15.11 3.75
C LYS A 221 -4.63 -15.35 5.25
N GLU A 222 -3.96 -16.43 5.63
CA GLU A 222 -3.74 -16.78 7.03
C GLU A 222 -2.95 -15.70 7.75
N LEU A 223 -1.93 -15.11 7.11
CA LEU A 223 -1.19 -13.98 7.64
C LEU A 223 -2.10 -12.77 7.88
N ALA A 224 -2.94 -12.41 6.91
CA ALA A 224 -3.86 -11.29 7.05
C ALA A 224 -4.91 -11.53 8.16
N ASP A 225 -5.38 -12.76 8.31
CA ASP A 225 -6.33 -13.17 9.35
C ASP A 225 -5.69 -13.13 10.75
N VAL A 226 -4.48 -13.66 10.88
CA VAL A 226 -3.72 -13.71 12.16
C VAL A 226 -3.35 -12.31 12.63
N ARG A 227 -2.99 -11.41 11.71
CA ARG A 227 -2.61 -10.01 12.01
C ARG A 227 -3.79 -9.04 12.04
N PHE A 228 -5.00 -9.52 11.76
CA PHE A 228 -6.21 -8.71 11.70
C PHE A 228 -6.15 -7.55 10.68
N TRP A 229 -5.51 -7.77 9.53
CA TRP A 229 -5.40 -6.78 8.45
C TRP A 229 -6.71 -6.58 7.65
N GLY A 230 -7.72 -7.40 7.92
CA GLY A 230 -9.01 -7.36 7.25
C GLY A 230 -9.00 -7.93 5.83
N ASP A 231 -10.15 -7.83 5.16
CA ASP A 231 -10.43 -8.59 3.93
C ASP A 231 -9.63 -8.15 2.69
N SER A 232 -9.09 -6.93 2.69
CA SER A 232 -8.42 -6.36 1.51
C SER A 232 -7.18 -5.57 1.89
N VAL A 233 -6.07 -5.95 1.26
CA VAL A 233 -4.73 -5.46 1.56
C VAL A 233 -4.12 -4.87 0.28
N LEU A 234 -3.52 -3.69 0.40
CA LEU A 234 -2.74 -3.07 -0.67
C LEU A 234 -1.26 -3.06 -0.30
N PHE A 235 -0.46 -3.86 -0.99
CA PHE A 235 0.99 -3.86 -0.89
C PHE A 235 1.60 -2.80 -1.80
N VAL A 236 2.57 -2.05 -1.30
CA VAL A 236 3.28 -1.04 -2.09
C VAL A 236 4.78 -1.21 -1.92
N ASP A 237 5.47 -1.31 -3.05
CA ASP A 237 6.93 -1.40 -3.09
C ASP A 237 7.52 -0.35 -4.04
N ASP A 238 8.81 -0.06 -3.88
CA ASP A 238 9.51 0.84 -4.77
C ASP A 238 9.81 0.21 -6.14
N ASN A 239 10.16 -1.07 -6.15
CA ASN A 239 10.57 -1.76 -7.37
C ASN A 239 9.35 -2.19 -8.20
N ASP A 240 9.53 -2.19 -9.53
CA ASP A 240 8.55 -2.78 -10.45
C ASP A 240 8.54 -4.31 -10.38
N THR A 241 9.67 -4.89 -9.96
CA THR A 241 9.85 -6.32 -9.82
C THR A 241 9.54 -6.74 -8.40
N LEU A 242 8.44 -7.46 -8.22
CA LEU A 242 8.14 -8.15 -6.98
C LEU A 242 8.92 -9.47 -6.89
N PRO A 243 9.18 -9.98 -5.68
CA PRO A 243 9.61 -11.35 -5.47
C PRO A 243 8.65 -12.32 -6.16
N ARG A 244 9.18 -13.39 -6.74
CA ARG A 244 8.39 -14.37 -7.50
C ARG A 244 7.27 -14.94 -6.65
N GLU A 245 7.59 -15.33 -5.43
CA GLU A 245 6.69 -15.99 -4.48
C GLU A 245 5.47 -15.10 -4.21
N THR A 246 5.75 -13.84 -3.86
CA THR A 246 4.76 -12.81 -3.61
C THR A 246 3.91 -12.49 -4.83
N ALA A 247 4.52 -12.41 -6.01
CA ALA A 247 3.79 -12.15 -7.25
C ALA A 247 2.80 -13.28 -7.59
N VAL A 248 3.21 -14.54 -7.43
CA VAL A 248 2.35 -15.72 -7.66
C VAL A 248 1.20 -15.72 -6.67
N ALA A 249 1.50 -15.61 -5.36
CA ALA A 249 0.50 -15.61 -4.31
C ALA A 249 -0.54 -14.49 -4.46
N LEU A 250 -0.11 -13.27 -4.82
CA LEU A 250 -1.01 -12.14 -5.05
C LEU A 250 -1.87 -12.30 -6.30
N SER A 251 -1.33 -12.93 -7.36
CA SER A 251 -2.06 -13.09 -8.62
C SER A 251 -3.32 -13.96 -8.48
N GLU A 252 -3.34 -14.85 -7.50
CA GLU A 252 -4.48 -15.74 -7.24
C GLU A 252 -5.56 -15.10 -6.37
N ILE A 253 -5.24 -14.05 -5.60
CA ILE A 253 -6.14 -13.43 -4.63
C ILE A 253 -6.65 -12.07 -5.16
N PRO A 254 -7.94 -11.91 -5.48
CA PRO A 254 -8.44 -10.69 -6.11
C PRO A 254 -8.48 -9.45 -5.20
N HIS A 255 -8.53 -9.66 -3.87
CA HIS A 255 -8.63 -8.58 -2.88
C HIS A 255 -7.27 -8.10 -2.36
N PHE A 256 -6.20 -8.84 -2.66
CA PHE A 256 -4.83 -8.45 -2.33
C PHE A 256 -4.16 -7.94 -3.59
N ASN A 257 -3.76 -6.68 -3.59
CA ASN A 257 -3.16 -6.05 -4.75
C ASN A 257 -1.79 -5.50 -4.39
N ALA A 258 -0.84 -5.58 -5.32
CA ALA A 258 0.41 -4.86 -5.23
C ALA A 258 0.46 -3.72 -6.24
N LEU A 259 1.02 -2.58 -5.83
CA LEU A 259 1.28 -1.43 -6.69
C LEU A 259 2.70 -0.92 -6.46
N PRO A 260 3.40 -0.46 -7.51
CA PRO A 260 4.63 0.29 -7.30
C PRO A 260 4.32 1.69 -6.75
N VAL A 261 5.28 2.33 -6.07
CA VAL A 261 5.14 3.66 -5.45
C VAL A 261 4.56 4.71 -6.41
N TYR A 262 4.99 4.73 -7.67
CA TYR A 262 4.50 5.72 -8.64
C TYR A 262 3.03 5.50 -9.06
N GLY A 263 2.50 4.30 -8.84
CA GLY A 263 1.10 3.93 -9.09
C GLY A 263 0.17 4.22 -7.90
N LEU A 264 0.72 4.68 -6.77
CA LEU A 264 -0.04 4.95 -5.56
C LEU A 264 -1.08 6.04 -5.78
N ASN A 265 -2.32 5.76 -5.37
CA ASN A 265 -3.44 6.64 -5.65
C ASN A 265 -4.50 6.60 -4.54
N VAL A 266 -5.17 7.74 -4.33
CA VAL A 266 -6.22 7.93 -3.30
C VAL A 266 -7.33 6.87 -3.39
N TYR A 267 -7.82 6.56 -4.60
CA TYR A 267 -8.90 5.59 -4.80
C TYR A 267 -8.53 4.17 -4.36
N SER A 268 -7.35 3.68 -4.73
CA SER A 268 -6.84 2.37 -4.33
C SER A 268 -6.62 2.31 -2.83
N MET A 269 -6.06 3.35 -2.21
CA MET A 269 -5.89 3.38 -0.75
C MET A 269 -7.23 3.34 -0.01
N LEU A 270 -8.27 4.00 -0.54
CA LEU A 270 -9.60 3.95 0.07
C LEU A 270 -10.32 2.62 -0.18
N LYS A 271 -10.09 1.99 -1.34
CA LYS A 271 -10.73 0.72 -1.71
C LYS A 271 -10.29 -0.44 -0.81
N HIS A 272 -9.05 -0.41 -0.32
CA HIS A 272 -8.49 -1.46 0.54
C HIS A 272 -8.57 -1.07 2.01
N HIS A 273 -8.76 -2.06 2.87
CA HIS A 273 -8.84 -1.87 4.31
C HIS A 273 -7.46 -1.56 4.87
N THR A 274 -6.45 -2.36 4.54
CA THR A 274 -5.08 -2.14 5.01
C THR A 274 -4.15 -1.73 3.88
N LEU A 275 -3.15 -0.95 4.27
CA LEU A 275 -2.10 -0.47 3.40
C LEU A 275 -0.75 -0.90 3.98
N VAL A 276 0.00 -1.67 3.19
CA VAL A 276 1.30 -2.21 3.56
C VAL A 276 2.38 -1.54 2.72
N LEU A 277 3.30 -0.81 3.34
CA LEU A 277 4.41 -0.14 2.67
C LEU A 277 5.74 -0.82 3.00
N THR A 278 6.61 -0.99 2.02
CA THR A 278 8.02 -1.27 2.31
C THR A 278 8.74 -0.04 2.88
N VAL A 279 9.80 -0.25 3.64
CA VAL A 279 10.69 0.82 4.13
C VAL A 279 11.14 1.72 2.96
N ALA A 280 11.57 1.12 1.84
CA ALA A 280 11.98 1.83 0.64
C ALA A 280 10.83 2.64 0.02
N ALA A 281 9.60 2.08 0.01
CA ALA A 281 8.43 2.79 -0.49
C ALA A 281 8.11 4.04 0.35
N VAL A 282 8.21 3.94 1.68
CA VAL A 282 7.98 5.08 2.59
C VAL A 282 8.94 6.23 2.26
N GLU A 283 10.24 5.95 2.16
CA GLU A 283 11.26 6.98 1.89
C GLU A 283 10.99 7.73 0.59
N LYS A 284 10.62 7.01 -0.47
CA LYS A 284 10.33 7.62 -1.77
C LYS A 284 9.01 8.38 -1.80
N ILE A 285 7.99 7.91 -1.08
CA ILE A 285 6.72 8.63 -0.91
C ILE A 285 6.98 9.96 -0.20
N GLU A 286 7.75 9.94 0.89
CA GLU A 286 8.12 11.13 1.66
C GLU A 286 8.90 12.12 0.78
N GLU A 287 9.97 11.68 0.12
CA GLU A 287 10.78 12.50 -0.78
C GLU A 287 9.90 13.23 -1.82
N ARG A 288 8.99 12.49 -2.49
CA ARG A 288 8.16 13.05 -3.55
C ARG A 288 7.12 14.03 -3.05
N LEU A 289 6.46 13.73 -1.93
CA LEU A 289 5.42 14.60 -1.38
C LEU A 289 6.02 15.88 -0.79
N LEU A 290 7.14 15.76 -0.08
CA LEU A 290 7.89 16.91 0.45
C LEU A 290 8.44 17.77 -0.67
N TYR A 291 8.99 17.17 -1.72
CA TYR A 291 9.41 17.90 -2.91
C TYR A 291 8.27 18.76 -3.47
N VAL A 292 7.05 18.22 -3.63
CA VAL A 292 5.90 18.99 -4.16
C VAL A 292 5.49 20.15 -3.24
N MET A 293 5.61 19.98 -1.91
CA MET A 293 5.29 21.03 -0.93
C MET A 293 6.30 22.18 -0.96
N HIS A 294 7.59 21.85 -0.95
CA HIS A 294 8.67 22.82 -0.89
C HIS A 294 9.13 23.29 -2.28
N SER A 295 8.55 22.75 -3.36
CA SER A 295 8.83 23.20 -4.72
C SER A 295 8.40 24.66 -4.89
N THR A 296 9.36 25.57 -4.95
CA THR A 296 9.16 27.00 -5.19
C THR A 296 8.85 27.34 -6.64
N ARG A 297 8.34 26.39 -7.44
CA ARG A 297 8.20 26.52 -8.90
C ARG A 297 7.23 27.65 -9.26
N ARG A 298 7.75 28.90 -9.31
CA ARG A 298 7.46 29.84 -10.40
C ARG A 298 7.51 28.98 -11.63
N GLN A 299 6.40 28.85 -12.36
CA GLN A 299 6.36 28.16 -13.64
C GLN A 299 7.66 28.52 -14.37
N LYS A 300 8.58 27.57 -14.55
CA LYS A 300 9.65 27.75 -15.53
C LYS A 300 8.85 28.00 -16.80
N LYS A 301 8.81 29.26 -17.23
CA LYS A 301 8.07 29.70 -18.42
C LYS A 301 8.39 28.65 -19.47
N VAL A 302 7.39 27.93 -19.95
CA VAL A 302 7.61 26.88 -20.95
C VAL A 302 8.32 27.57 -22.09
N THR A 303 9.63 27.39 -22.19
CA THR A 303 10.38 27.81 -23.35
C THR A 303 9.97 26.84 -24.43
N TYR A 304 8.97 27.24 -25.22
CA TYR A 304 8.75 26.63 -26.52
C TYR A 304 10.03 26.88 -27.32
N SER A 305 10.97 25.94 -27.29
CA SER A 305 11.99 25.90 -28.32
C SER A 305 11.25 25.45 -29.57
N TYR A 306 10.88 26.39 -30.44
CA TYR A 306 10.61 26.05 -31.83
C TYR A 306 11.79 25.21 -32.30
N ARG A 307 11.55 24.02 -32.87
CA ARG A 307 12.58 23.36 -33.67
C ARG A 307 12.92 24.36 -34.76
N THR A 308 14.06 25.05 -34.64
CA THR A 308 14.62 25.77 -35.77
C THR A 308 14.75 24.75 -36.90
N PRO A 309 14.32 25.06 -38.14
CA PRO A 309 14.60 24.18 -39.27
C PRO A 309 16.09 23.87 -39.24
N THR A 310 16.46 22.59 -39.26
CA THR A 310 17.85 22.22 -39.49
C THR A 310 18.31 22.95 -40.73
N PRO A 311 19.41 23.72 -40.70
CA PRO A 311 19.90 24.38 -41.91
C PRO A 311 20.07 23.30 -42.96
N PHE A 312 19.51 23.53 -44.14
CA PHE A 312 19.65 22.62 -45.28
C PHE A 312 21.13 22.57 -45.64
N VAL A 313 21.83 21.55 -45.15
CA VAL A 313 23.21 21.26 -45.56
C VAL A 313 23.10 20.77 -47.00
N ARG A 314 23.57 21.59 -47.95
CA ARG A 314 23.80 21.10 -49.30
C ARG A 314 24.96 20.12 -49.19
N ASP A 315 24.73 18.87 -49.58
CA ASP A 315 25.82 17.90 -49.72
C ASP A 315 26.88 18.51 -50.65
N PRO A 316 28.18 18.38 -50.33
CA PRO A 316 29.23 18.89 -51.18
C PRO A 316 29.09 18.22 -52.56
N VAL A 317 29.01 19.04 -53.60
CA VAL A 317 29.05 18.59 -54.98
C VAL A 317 30.31 17.77 -55.15
N ILE A 318 30.16 16.49 -55.46
CA ILE A 318 31.27 15.63 -55.87
C ILE A 318 31.70 16.18 -57.24
N GLU A 319 32.75 16.99 -57.26
CA GLU A 319 33.45 17.33 -58.50
C GLU A 319 34.10 16.05 -59.03
N GLN A 320 33.80 15.72 -60.28
CA GLN A 320 34.38 14.61 -61.04
C GLN A 320 35.83 14.92 -61.43
#